data_AF-A0AA96IX14-F1
#
_entry.id   AF-A0AA96IX14-F1
#
_cell.length_a   1.000
_cell.length_b   1.000
_cell.length_c   1.000
_cell.angle_alpha   90.00
_cell.angle_beta   90.00
_cell.angle_gamma   90.00
#
_symmetry.space_group_name_H-M   'P 1'
#
loop_
_entity.id
_entity.type
_entity.pdbx_description
1 polymer ?
#
loop_
_entity_poly.entity_id
_entity_poly.type
_entity_poly.pdbx_seq_one_letter_code
_entity_poly.pdbx_strand_id
1 'polypeptide(L)'
;MKQIQPVKQSTEQDFDFALGVVPPARFNVVAGKDGYAVFAMGEAVSGSLYHWHVAIGQAYWTFLGCITLTEAEVLAHVRAAAAEVAA
;
A
#
# COMPACT_ATOMS: atom_id res chain seq x y z
N MET A 1 17.82 -7.74 10.59
CA MET A 1 16.68 -7.92 9.65
C MET A 1 15.73 -6.77 9.88
N LYS A 2 15.44 -5.96 8.85
CA LYS A 2 14.45 -4.88 8.98
C LYS A 2 13.09 -5.56 9.21
N GLN A 3 12.52 -5.37 10.39
CA GLN A 3 11.23 -5.96 10.73
C GLN A 3 10.15 -5.18 9.99
N ILE A 4 9.86 -5.62 8.77
CA ILE A 4 8.71 -5.16 8.00
C ILE A 4 7.48 -5.66 8.76
N GLN A 5 6.63 -4.76 9.24
CA GLN A 5 5.36 -5.19 9.83
C GLN A 5 4.52 -5.88 8.75
N PRO A 6 3.78 -6.95 9.09
CA PRO A 6 3.09 -7.74 8.09
C PRO A 6 2.09 -6.88 7.32
N VAL A 7 2.04 -7.14 6.02
CA VAL A 7 1.02 -6.66 5.09
C VAL A 7 -0.34 -6.86 5.73
N LYS A 8 -1.04 -5.79 6.12
CA LYS A 8 -2.39 -5.91 6.64
C LYS A 8 -3.36 -5.75 5.48
N GLN A 9 -4.17 -6.77 5.23
CA GLN A 9 -5.31 -6.61 4.33
C GLN A 9 -6.26 -5.55 4.91
N SER A 10 -6.63 -4.59 4.08
CA SER A 10 -7.48 -3.46 4.45
C SER A 10 -8.74 -3.45 3.59
N THR A 11 -9.58 -2.45 3.79
CA THR A 11 -10.79 -2.23 2.99
C THR A 11 -10.61 -1.10 1.99
N GLU A 12 -11.53 -1.01 1.03
CA GLU A 12 -11.69 0.15 0.14
C GLU A 12 -11.87 1.45 0.94
N GLN A 13 -12.70 1.40 1.99
CA GLN A 13 -12.96 2.55 2.84
C GLN A 13 -11.69 3.06 3.54
N ASP A 14 -10.81 2.15 3.98
CA ASP A 14 -9.52 2.54 4.57
C ASP A 14 -8.59 3.19 3.54
N PHE A 15 -8.60 2.68 2.30
CA PHE A 15 -7.81 3.20 1.19
C PHE A 15 -8.27 4.60 0.79
N ASP A 16 -9.58 4.78 0.60
CA ASP A 16 -10.19 6.06 0.25
C ASP A 16 -10.03 7.10 1.35
N PHE A 17 -10.22 6.69 2.61
CA PHE A 17 -9.98 7.56 3.76
C PHE A 17 -8.54 8.05 3.75
N ALA A 18 -7.56 7.14 3.62
CA ALA A 18 -6.14 7.50 3.61
C ALA A 18 -5.78 8.41 2.43
N LEU A 19 -6.39 8.21 1.26
CA LEU A 19 -6.20 9.09 0.10
C LEU A 19 -6.83 10.49 0.31
N GLY A 20 -7.92 10.57 1.08
CA GLY A 20 -8.69 11.79 1.32
C GLY A 20 -8.16 12.69 2.45
N VAL A 21 -7.30 12.20 3.35
CA VAL A 21 -6.79 13.02 4.47
C VAL A 21 -5.83 14.11 3.99
N VAL A 22 -4.94 13.79 3.04
CA VAL A 22 -3.88 14.68 2.55
C VAL A 22 -3.33 14.20 1.20
N PRO A 23 -2.74 15.11 0.41
CA PRO A 23 -2.05 14.71 -0.82
C PRO A 23 -0.95 13.68 -0.52
N PRO A 24 -0.95 12.53 -1.21
CA PRO A 24 0.08 11.52 -1.02
C PRO A 24 1.45 12.05 -1.46
N ALA A 25 2.50 11.62 -0.77
CA ALA A 25 3.88 11.99 -1.11
C ALA A 25 4.32 11.36 -2.44
N ARG A 26 3.76 10.19 -2.76
CA ARG A 26 3.89 9.51 -4.05
C ARG A 26 2.57 8.86 -4.36
N PHE A 27 2.13 8.95 -5.61
CA PHE A 27 0.94 8.28 -6.10
C PHE A 27 1.20 7.75 -7.50
N ASN A 28 0.96 6.47 -7.70
CA ASN A 28 1.05 5.83 -9.00
C ASN A 28 -0.19 4.99 -9.24
N VAL A 29 -0.74 5.07 -10.46
CA VAL A 29 -1.91 4.32 -10.89
C VAL A 29 -1.60 3.72 -12.25
N VAL A 30 -1.68 2.40 -12.33
CA VAL A 30 -1.59 1.63 -13.56
C VAL A 30 -2.96 1.06 -13.86
N ALA A 31 -3.58 1.44 -14.97
CA ALA A 31 -4.86 0.89 -15.40
C ALA A 31 -4.67 -0.44 -16.16
N GLY A 32 -5.66 -1.34 -16.09
CA GLY A 32 -5.67 -2.61 -16.83
C GLY A 32 -6.14 -3.80 -16.00
N LYS A 33 -6.16 -4.99 -16.60
CA LYS A 33 -6.57 -6.25 -15.95
C LYS A 33 -5.73 -6.57 -14.71
N ASP A 34 -4.45 -6.21 -14.75
CA ASP A 34 -3.48 -6.33 -13.64
C ASP A 34 -3.10 -4.96 -13.08
N GLY A 35 -3.99 -3.98 -13.27
CA GLY A 35 -3.81 -2.61 -12.82
C GLY A 35 -3.73 -2.51 -11.30
N TYR A 36 -3.00 -1.50 -10.82
CA TYR A 36 -2.86 -1.22 -9.39
C TYR A 36 -2.89 0.28 -9.13
N ALA A 37 -3.33 0.65 -7.93
CA ALA A 37 -3.14 1.98 -7.38
C ALA A 37 -2.25 1.86 -6.13
N VAL A 38 -1.22 2.70 -6.03
CA VAL A 38 -0.31 2.71 -4.89
C VAL A 38 0.01 4.14 -4.50
N PHE A 39 -0.06 4.42 -3.21
CA PHE A 39 0.43 5.68 -2.67
C PHE A 39 1.17 5.51 -1.35
N ALA A 40 2.04 6.48 -1.08
CA ALA A 40 2.74 6.61 0.19
C ALA A 40 2.29 7.88 0.90
N MET A 41 1.87 7.76 2.16
CA MET A 41 1.62 8.91 3.03
C MET A 41 2.92 9.37 3.69
N GLY A 42 3.11 10.69 3.78
CA GLY A 42 4.27 11.27 4.45
C GLY A 42 4.18 11.18 5.97
N GLU A 43 5.35 11.20 6.63
CA GLU A 43 5.51 11.11 8.09
C GLU A 43 4.66 12.12 8.88
N ALA A 44 4.44 13.32 8.33
CA ALA A 44 3.68 14.40 8.95
C ALA A 44 2.20 14.07 9.23
N VAL A 45 1.68 13.00 8.64
CA VAL A 45 0.24 12.66 8.66
C VAL A 45 -0.02 11.37 9.43
N SER A 46 0.86 10.37 9.28
CA SER A 46 0.73 9.07 9.95
C SER A 46 1.29 9.04 11.37
N GLY A 47 2.04 10.07 11.80
CA GLY A 47 2.78 10.04 13.07
C GLY A 47 3.89 8.99 13.11
N SER A 48 4.23 8.42 11.95
CA SER A 48 5.23 7.37 11.72
C SER A 48 5.71 7.46 10.27
N LEU A 49 7.00 7.23 10.03
CA LEU A 49 7.61 7.29 8.70
C LEU A 49 6.94 6.31 7.71
N TYR A 50 6.34 6.87 6.67
CA TYR A 50 5.79 6.27 5.44
C TYR A 50 4.90 5.03 5.61
N HIS A 51 3.58 5.24 5.51
CA HIS A 51 2.59 4.18 5.30
C HIS A 51 2.29 4.04 3.81
N TRP A 52 2.31 2.81 3.30
CA TRP A 52 1.91 2.52 1.91
C TRP A 52 0.52 1.91 1.86
N HIS A 53 -0.27 2.37 0.91
CA HIS A 53 -1.59 1.83 0.59
C HIS A 53 -1.56 1.33 -0.85
N VAL A 54 -2.04 0.11 -1.06
CA VAL A 54 -2.05 -0.54 -2.38
C VAL A 54 -3.43 -1.13 -2.63
N ALA A 55 -3.94 -0.92 -3.83
CA ALA A 55 -5.12 -1.58 -4.37
C ALA A 55 -4.73 -2.38 -5.63
N ILE A 56 -5.13 -3.65 -5.70
CA ILE A 56 -5.01 -4.49 -6.89
C ILE A 56 -6.37 -5.18 -7.11
N GLY A 57 -7.04 -4.86 -8.22
CA GLY A 57 -8.41 -5.32 -8.45
C GLY A 57 -9.37 -4.80 -7.37
N GLN A 58 -9.98 -5.71 -6.60
CA GLN A 58 -10.89 -5.40 -5.49
C GLN A 58 -10.28 -5.65 -4.10
N ALA A 59 -8.97 -5.86 -4.03
CA ALA A 59 -8.26 -6.14 -2.79
C ALA A 59 -7.34 -4.98 -2.42
N TYR A 60 -7.25 -4.71 -1.12
CA TYR A 60 -6.58 -3.55 -0.55
C TYR A 60 -5.61 -3.99 0.55
N TRP A 61 -4.47 -3.30 0.63
CA TRP A 61 -3.44 -3.59 1.62
C TRP A 61 -2.80 -2.31 2.16
N THR A 62 -2.44 -2.37 3.44
CA THR A 62 -1.73 -1.31 4.14
C THR A 62 -0.42 -1.86 4.71
N PHE A 63 0.65 -1.10 4.52
CA PHE A 63 1.99 -1.40 5.00
C PHE A 63 2.46 -0.29 5.94
N LEU A 64 2.90 -0.69 7.13
CA LEU A 64 3.35 0.22 8.17
C LEU A 64 4.87 0.09 8.35
N GLY A 65 5.56 1.21 8.63
CA GLY A 65 6.99 1.22 8.94
C GLY A 65 7.90 0.81 7.77
N CYS A 66 7.43 0.96 6.52
CA CYS A 66 8.13 0.52 5.30
C CYS A 66 9.02 1.64 4.72
N ILE A 67 9.76 2.31 5.59
CA ILE A 67 10.51 3.55 5.35
C ILE A 67 11.51 3.43 4.20
N THR A 68 12.07 2.23 3.99
CA THR A 68 13.13 2.00 3.01
C THR A 68 12.67 1.20 1.79
N LEU A 69 11.38 0.88 1.68
CA LEU A 69 10.90 0.09 0.55
C LEU A 69 10.56 1.01 -0.62
N THR A 70 11.00 0.57 -1.80
CA THR A 70 10.59 1.10 -3.09
C THR A 70 9.18 0.61 -3.44
N GLU A 71 8.51 1.31 -4.36
CA GLU A 71 7.22 0.86 -4.89
C GLU A 71 7.28 -0.59 -5.41
N ALA A 72 8.37 -0.95 -6.11
CA ALA A 72 8.56 -2.29 -6.64
C ALA A 72 8.63 -3.37 -5.54
N GLU A 73 9.32 -3.10 -4.44
CA GLU A 73 9.38 -4.00 -3.29
C GLU A 73 8.01 -4.15 -2.62
N VAL A 74 7.28 -3.04 -2.43
CA VAL A 74 5.92 -3.05 -1.87
C VAL A 74 4.99 -3.89 -2.75
N LEU A 75 4.99 -3.67 -4.07
CA LEU A 75 4.17 -4.43 -5.01
C LEU A 75 4.53 -5.92 -5.04
N ALA A 76 5.81 -6.28 -4.91
CA ALA A 76 6.24 -7.67 -4.83
C ALA A 76 5.64 -8.37 -3.59
N HIS A 77 5.65 -7.70 -2.43
CA HIS A 77 5.02 -8.22 -1.22
C HIS A 77 3.49 -8.34 -1.36
N VAL A 78 2.83 -7.34 -1.95
CA VAL A 78 1.38 -7.40 -2.18
C VAL A 78 1.01 -8.53 -3.13
N ARG A 79 1.75 -8.71 -4.22
CA ARG A 79 1.47 -9.78 -5.20
C ARG A 79 1.64 -11.16 -4.60
N ALA A 80 2.65 -11.36 -3.74
CA ALA A 80 2.82 -12.60 -3.00
C ALA A 80 1.62 -12.86 -2.07
N ALA A 81 1.20 -11.85 -1.29
CA ALA A 81 0.05 -11.98 -0.40
C ALA A 81 -1.28 -12.17 -1.16
N ALA A 82 -1.45 -11.50 -2.30
CA ALA A 82 -2.64 -11.65 -3.15
C ALA A 82 -2.76 -13.04 -3.77
N ALA A 83 -1.63 -13.66 -4.13
CA ALA A 83 -1.60 -15.03 -4.63
C ALA A 83 -1.99 -16.06 -3.57
N GLU A 84 -1.65 -15.83 -2.30
CA GLU A 84 -2.06 -16.69 -1.17
C GLU A 84 -3.56 -16.57 -0.85
N VAL A 85 -4.16 -15.38 -1.01
CA VAL A 85 -5.59 -15.16 -0.76
C VAL A 85 -6.47 -15.68 -1.91
N ALA A 86 -5.92 -15.78 -3.12
CA ALA A 86 -6.63 -16.28 -4.31
C ALA A 86 -6.56 -17.82 -4.48
N ALA A 87 -5.80 -18.52 -3.63
CA ALA A 87 -5.64 -19.98 -3.63
C ALA A 87 -6.63 -20.67 -2.69
#